data_AF-A0A519SMK2-F1
#
_entry.id   AF-A0A519SMK2-F1
#
_cell.length_a   1.000
_cell.length_b   1.000
_cell.length_c   1.000
_cell.angle_alpha   90.00
_cell.angle_beta   90.00
_cell.angle_gamma   90.00
#
_symmetry.space_group_name_H-M   'P 1'
#
loop_
_entity.id
_entity.type
_entity.pdbx_description
1 polymer ?
#
loop_
_entity_poly.entity_id
_entity_poly.type
_entity_poly.pdbx_seq_one_letter_code
_entity_poly.pdbx_strand_id
1 'polypeptide(L)' 'MSVFIQLEARLAKFAAEQQAVLTKNREDHWPLVPELLGFEERRVDWQREGVNLAVIIQPDFQAIGVDTTKWHFRAVA' A
#
# COMPACT_ATOMS: atom_id res chain seq x y z
N MET A 1 8.52 11.33 -9.42
CA MET A 1 8.97 11.16 -8.02
C MET A 1 7.84 10.48 -7.27
N SER A 2 8.09 9.35 -6.61
CA SER A 2 7.02 8.58 -5.95
C SER A 2 6.30 9.41 -4.89
N VAL A 3 4.97 9.37 -4.86
CA VAL A 3 4.14 10.02 -3.82
C VAL A 3 4.51 9.53 -2.42
N PHE A 4 5.04 8.31 -2.34
CA PHE A 4 5.39 7.69 -1.08
C PHE A 4 6.65 8.25 -0.43
N ILE A 5 7.54 8.91 -1.17
CA ILE A 5 8.68 9.61 -0.56
C ILE A 5 8.20 10.59 0.52
N GLN A 6 7.02 11.20 0.30
CA GLN A 6 6.42 12.13 1.27
C GLN A 6 5.59 11.43 2.35
N LEU A 7 5.09 10.23 2.09
CA LEU A 7 4.20 9.49 2.99
C LEU A 7 4.96 8.51 3.89
N GLU A 8 6.15 8.05 3.51
CA GLU A 8 6.87 6.98 4.21
C GLU A 8 7.11 7.29 5.68
N ALA A 9 7.57 8.50 6.02
CA ALA A 9 7.79 8.88 7.42
C ALA A 9 6.48 8.87 8.23
N ARG A 10 5.36 9.27 7.61
CA ARG A 10 4.04 9.29 8.26
C ARG A 10 3.49 7.87 8.44
N LEU A 11 3.64 7.03 7.42
CA LEU A 11 3.22 5.62 7.46
C LEU A 11 4.03 4.83 8.47
N ALA A 12 5.34 5.04 8.53
CA ALA A 12 6.21 4.41 9.53
C ALA A 12 5.82 4.83 10.95
N LYS A 13 5.56 6.12 11.17
CA LYS A 13 5.08 6.64 12.46
C LYS A 13 3.74 6.01 12.85
N PHE A 14 2.76 6.02 11.94
CA PHE A 14 1.46 5.41 12.18
C PHE A 14 1.58 3.92 12.49
N ALA A 15 2.40 3.19 11.72
CA ALA A 15 2.61 1.77 11.96
C ALA A 15 3.22 1.51 13.35
N ALA A 16 4.20 2.30 13.78
CA ALA A 16 4.77 2.19 15.11
C ALA A 16 3.73 2.47 16.22
N GLU A 17 2.89 3.48 16.06
CA GLU A 17 1.83 3.83 17.02
C GLU A 17 0.78 2.71 17.16
N GLN A 18 0.49 1.99 16.08
CA GLN A 18 -0.48 0.88 16.08
C GLN A 18 0.13 -0.49 16.36
N GLN A 19 1.45 -0.58 16.60
CA GLN A 19 2.19 -1.86 16.64
C GLN A 19 1.96 -2.70 15.36
N ALA A 20 1.88 -2.01 14.22
CA ALA A 20 1.59 -2.57 12.91
C ALA A 20 2.85 -2.90 12.11
N VAL A 21 2.68 -3.70 11.07
CA VAL A 21 3.70 -3.99 10.06
C VAL A 21 3.43 -3.15 8.82
N LEU A 22 4.39 -2.29 8.44
CA LEU A 22 4.37 -1.59 7.16
C LEU A 22 5.10 -2.44 6.12
N THR A 23 4.38 -2.89 5.10
CA THR A 23 4.93 -3.55 3.90
C THR A 23 4.95 -2.60 2.72
N LYS A 24 6.00 -2.71 1.90
CA LYS A 24 6.21 -1.89 0.70
C LYS A 24 6.25 -2.80 -0.51
N ASN A 25 5.29 -2.62 -1.41
CA ASN A 25 5.05 -3.49 -2.55
C ASN A 25 4.82 -4.96 -2.13
N ARG A 26 4.01 -5.70 -2.88
CA ARG A 26 3.98 -7.15 -2.74
C ARG A 26 5.23 -7.72 -3.39
N GLU A 27 6.32 -7.84 -2.64
CA GLU A 27 7.62 -8.37 -3.12
C GLU A 27 7.53 -9.84 -3.55
N ASP A 28 6.47 -10.54 -3.16
CA ASP A 28 6.36 -11.99 -3.14
C ASP A 28 5.63 -12.60 -4.34
N HIS A 29 4.92 -11.83 -5.18
CA HIS A 29 3.98 -12.46 -6.14
C HIS A 29 3.86 -11.87 -7.55
N TRP A 30 4.69 -10.90 -7.96
CA TRP A 30 4.39 -10.21 -9.21
C TRP A 30 5.33 -10.55 -10.38
N PRO A 31 4.89 -11.34 -11.40
CA PRO A 31 5.65 -11.45 -12.64
C PRO A 31 5.72 -10.07 -13.29
N LEU A 32 6.84 -9.71 -13.93
CA LEU A 32 7.04 -8.46 -14.66
C LEU A 32 6.02 -8.31 -15.81
N VAL A 33 4.78 -8.00 -15.48
CA VAL A 33 3.65 -7.81 -16.37
C VAL A 33 3.70 -6.33 -16.81
N PRO A 34 3.88 -6.05 -18.11
CA PRO A 34 4.06 -4.68 -18.61
C PRO A 34 2.98 -3.69 -18.16
N GLU A 35 1.76 -4.16 -17.97
CA GLU A 35 0.57 -3.39 -17.54
C GLU A 35 0.69 -2.84 -16.10
N LEU A 36 1.71 -3.28 -15.36
CA LEU A 36 1.94 -2.94 -13.96
C LEU A 36 3.27 -2.22 -13.73
N LEU A 37 3.92 -1.79 -14.81
CA LEU A 37 5.03 -0.85 -14.75
C LEU A 37 4.60 0.39 -13.94
N GLY A 38 5.34 0.69 -12.87
CA GLY A 38 5.04 1.79 -11.96
C GLY A 38 4.04 1.45 -10.85
N PHE A 39 3.64 0.20 -10.68
CA PHE A 39 2.89 -0.25 -9.50
C PHE A 39 3.71 -0.03 -8.23
N GLU A 40 3.08 0.63 -7.27
CA GLU A 40 3.66 0.94 -5.98
C GLU A 40 2.55 0.84 -4.92
N GLU A 41 2.72 0.02 -3.89
CA GLU A 41 1.71 -0.17 -2.83
C GLU A 41 2.35 -0.04 -1.45
N ARG A 42 1.67 0.63 -0.50
CA ARG A 42 2.01 0.59 0.92
C ARG A 42 0.83 -0.01 1.66
N ARG A 43 1.11 -0.99 2.51
CA ARG A 43 0.11 -1.62 3.34
C ARG A 43 0.57 -1.63 4.79
N VAL A 44 -0.31 -1.23 5.70
CA VAL A 44 -0.08 -1.25 7.14
C VAL A 44 -1.05 -2.26 7.74
N ASP A 45 -0.54 -3.35 8.29
CA ASP A 45 -1.33 -4.45 8.87
C ASP A 45 -1.13 -4.52 10.38
N TRP A 46 -2.21 -4.65 11.13
CA TRP A 46 -2.15 -4.90 12.57
C TRP A 46 -3.36 -5.68 13.07
N GLN A 47 -3.30 -6.07 14.33
CA GLN A 47 -4.41 -6.74 15.01
C GLN A 47 -4.86 -5.91 16.19
N ARG A 48 -6.18 -5.77 16.36
CA ARG A 48 -6.78 -5.16 17.54
C ARG A 48 -7.96 -5.99 17.99
N GLU A 49 -7.95 -6.41 19.26
CA GLU A 49 -9.06 -7.15 19.87
C GLU A 49 -9.45 -8.42 19.07
N GLY A 50 -8.47 -9.07 18.44
CA GLY A 50 -8.69 -10.25 17.61
C GLY A 50 -9.06 -9.96 16.14
N VAL A 51 -9.35 -8.70 15.80
CA VAL A 51 -9.71 -8.27 14.43
C VAL A 51 -8.46 -7.88 13.64
N ASN A 52 -8.36 -8.37 12.41
CA ASN A 52 -7.28 -8.02 11.49
C ASN A 52 -7.63 -6.73 10.77
N LEU A 53 -6.81 -5.71 11.00
CA LEU A 53 -7.00 -4.38 10.44
C LEU A 53 -5.90 -4.12 9.42
N ALA A 54 -6.27 -3.47 8.32
CA ALA A 54 -5.31 -3.04 7.32
C ALA A 54 -5.66 -1.67 6.75
N VAL A 55 -4.62 -0.90 6.46
CA VAL A 55 -4.68 0.26 5.56
C VAL A 55 -3.92 -0.10 4.30
N ILE A 56 -4.55 0.07 3.14
CA ILE A 56 -3.94 -0.19 1.83
C ILE A 56 -3.93 1.12 1.04
N ILE A 57 -2.75 1.51 0.56
CA ILE A 57 -2.54 2.65 -0.32
C ILE A 57 -1.93 2.13 -1.61
N GLN A 58 -2.70 2.21 -2.69
CA GLN A 58 -2.33 1.66 -3.99
C GLN A 58 -2.90 2.54 -5.12
N PRO A 59 -2.32 2.49 -6.33
CA PRO A 59 -2.85 3.22 -7.47
C PRO A 59 -4.19 2.64 -7.95
N ASP A 60 -4.84 3.35 -8.87
CA ASP A 60 -6.06 2.87 -9.51
C ASP A 60 -5.74 1.81 -10.57
N PHE A 61 -6.46 0.68 -10.52
CA PHE A 61 -6.34 -0.39 -11.50
C PHE A 61 -7.42 -0.23 -12.56
N GLN A 62 -6.99 -0.12 -13.82
CA GLN A 62 -7.86 0.04 -14.98
C GLN A 62 -7.68 -1.16 -15.92
N ALA A 63 -8.62 -1.35 -16.83
CA ALA A 63 -8.58 -2.46 -17.79
C ALA A 63 -7.30 -2.46 -18.67
N ILE A 64 -6.65 -1.31 -18.82
CA ILE A 64 -5.46 -1.09 -19.65
C ILE A 64 -4.14 -1.02 -18.85
N GLY A 65 -4.20 -1.16 -17.52
CA GLY A 65 -3.02 -1.08 -16.64
C GLY A 65 -3.23 -0.24 -15.38
N VAL A 66 -2.13 0.27 -14.82
CA VAL A 66 -2.12 1.06 -13.57
C VAL A 66 -2.11 2.56 -13.85
N ASP A 67 -3.06 3.28 -13.28
CA ASP A 67 -3.08 4.75 -13.30
C ASP A 67 -2.43 5.30 -12.02
N THR A 68 -1.14 5.63 -12.12
CA THR A 68 -0.33 6.16 -11.01
C THR A 68 -0.63 7.63 -10.67
N THR A 69 -1.57 8.27 -11.38
CA THR A 69 -2.05 9.62 -11.04
C THR A 69 -3.24 9.58 -10.07
N LYS A 70 -3.94 8.44 -9.98
CA LYS A 70 -5.05 8.23 -9.06
C LYS A 70 -4.67 7.22 -7.99
N TRP A 71 -4.84 7.61 -6.73
CA TRP A 71 -4.47 6.79 -5.58
C TRP A 71 -5.68 6.52 -4.71
N HIS A 72 -5.80 5.27 -4.27
CA HIS A 72 -6.85 4.83 -3.37
C HIS A 72 -6.30 4.58 -1.98
N PHE A 73 -6.98 5.13 -0.98
CA PHE A 73 -6.84 4.76 0.41
C PHE A 73 -8.00 3.85 0.79
N ARG A 74 -7.70 2.66 1.32
CA ARG A 74 -8.71 1.70 1.79
C ARG A 74 -8.40 1.27 3.21
N ALA A 75 -9.37 1.37 4.10
CA ALA A 75 -9.34 0.76 5.42
C ALA A 75 -10.15 -0.54 5.39
N VAL A 76 -9.58 -1.61 5.94
CA VAL A 76 -10.16 -2.96 5.96
C VAL A 76 -10.19 -3.47 7.40
N ALA A 77 -11.28 -4.13 7.77
CA ALA A 77 -11.51 -4.74 9.10
C ALA A 77 -12.25 -6.08 8.96
#